data_AF-D6AA41-F1
#
_entry.id   AF-D6AA41-F1
#
_cell.length_a   1.000
_cell.length_b   1.000
_cell.length_c   1.000
_cell.angle_alpha   90.00
_cell.angle_beta   90.00
_cell.angle_gamma   90.00
#
_symmetry.space_group_name_H-M   'P 1'
#
loop_
_entity.id
_entity.type
_entity.pdbx_description
1 polymer ?
#
loop_
_entity_poly.entity_id
_entity_poly.type
_entity_poly.pdbx_seq_one_letter_code
_entity_poly.pdbx_strand_id
1 'polypeptide(L)'
;MPDEILQDLYEMGDTEGYVPYPQPGGLISWAESGSGDSFYWRTSSPDPDAWPVVVRGDNGDWSKFPVGAIEFLTGVYRRTLHVPGMPRDFPSDSPEVLGLSDRID
;
A
#
# COMPACT_ATOMS: atom_id res chain seq x y z
N MET A 1 5.60 -6.04 -12.50
CA MET A 1 5.96 -4.91 -11.61
C MET A 1 4.67 -4.32 -11.03
N PRO A 2 4.66 -3.76 -9.80
CA PRO A 2 3.44 -3.22 -9.18
C PRO A 2 2.71 -2.17 -10.04
N ASP A 3 3.46 -1.36 -10.78
CA ASP A 3 2.90 -0.34 -11.67
C ASP A 3 2.19 -0.95 -12.89
N GLU A 4 2.66 -2.11 -13.38
CA GLU A 4 1.99 -2.85 -14.46
C GLU A 4 0.67 -3.44 -13.96
N ILE A 5 0.64 -3.98 -12.74
CA ILE A 5 -0.60 -4.49 -12.12
C ILE A 5 -1.65 -3.37 -12.02
N LEU A 6 -1.23 -2.18 -11.56
CA LEU A 6 -2.14 -1.03 -11.48
C LEU A 6 -2.64 -0.57 -12.85
N GLN A 7 -1.76 -0.54 -13.85
CA GLN A 7 -2.11 -0.16 -15.22
C GLN A 7 -3.15 -1.13 -15.80
N ASP A 8 -2.93 -2.44 -15.67
CA ASP A 8 -3.85 -3.47 -16.15
C ASP A 8 -5.21 -3.36 -15.45
N LEU A 9 -5.23 -3.19 -14.12
CA LEU A 9 -6.46 -2.98 -13.36
C LEU A 9 -7.22 -1.73 -13.84
N TYR A 10 -6.50 -0.64 -14.13
CA TYR A 10 -7.11 0.58 -14.64
C TYR A 10 -7.75 0.36 -16.02
N GLU A 11 -7.07 -0.34 -16.92
CA GLU A 11 -7.59 -0.66 -18.25
C GLU A 11 -8.81 -1.59 -18.21
N MET A 12 -8.87 -2.49 -17.23
CA MET A 12 -10.04 -3.33 -16.98
C MET A 12 -11.18 -2.60 -16.23
N GLY A 13 -10.93 -1.40 -15.70
CA GLY A 13 -11.91 -0.63 -14.91
C GLY A 13 -12.07 -1.08 -13.46
N ASP A 14 -11.09 -1.82 -12.90
CA ASP A 14 -11.13 -2.44 -11.57
C ASP A 14 -10.26 -1.70 -10.53
N THR A 15 -10.38 -0.38 -10.50
CA THR A 15 -9.55 0.51 -9.66
C THR A 15 -10.36 1.44 -8.76
N GLU A 16 -11.68 1.26 -8.65
CA GLU A 16 -12.57 2.16 -7.88
C GLU A 16 -12.37 3.66 -8.20
N GLY A 17 -11.94 3.99 -9.43
CA GLY A 17 -11.66 5.35 -9.87
C GLY A 17 -10.27 5.89 -9.52
N TYR A 18 -9.39 5.07 -8.94
CA TYR A 18 -7.95 5.37 -8.88
C TYR A 18 -7.33 5.26 -10.28
N VAL A 19 -6.34 6.10 -10.54
CA VAL A 19 -5.67 6.19 -11.84
C VAL A 19 -4.17 5.98 -11.66
N PRO A 20 -3.45 5.46 -12.67
CA PRO A 20 -2.00 5.37 -12.63
C PRO A 20 -1.37 6.77 -12.74
N TYR A 21 -0.28 7.02 -12.01
CA TYR A 21 0.57 8.18 -12.22
C TYR A 21 1.14 8.16 -13.66
N PRO A 22 1.25 9.30 -14.38
CA PRO A 22 1.22 10.69 -13.93
C PRO A 22 -0.15 11.39 -14.03
N GLN A 23 -1.26 10.65 -14.17
CA GLN A 23 -2.57 11.28 -14.19
C GLN A 23 -2.84 12.04 -12.88
N PRO A 24 -3.57 13.17 -12.88
CA PRO A 24 -3.85 13.95 -11.68
C PRO A 24 -4.46 13.10 -10.56
N GLY A 25 -3.82 13.10 -9.39
CA GLY A 25 -4.26 12.26 -8.26
C GLY A 25 -3.93 10.77 -8.41
N GLY A 26 -3.06 10.42 -9.37
CA GLY A 26 -2.67 9.06 -9.65
C GLY A 26 -1.81 8.42 -8.56
N LEU A 27 -1.75 7.10 -8.60
CA LEU A 27 -1.07 6.28 -7.61
C LEU A 27 0.36 5.93 -8.05
N ILE A 28 1.28 5.98 -7.09
CA ILE A 28 2.67 5.50 -7.22
C ILE A 28 2.86 4.39 -6.19
N SER A 29 3.24 3.19 -6.61
CA SER A 29 3.52 2.09 -5.68
C SER A 29 4.82 2.35 -4.90
N TRP A 30 4.82 2.02 -3.61
CA TRP A 30 6.00 2.16 -2.74
C TRP A 30 6.29 0.97 -1.84
N ALA A 31 5.35 0.04 -1.69
CA ALA A 31 5.57 -1.23 -1.01
C ALA A 31 4.57 -2.29 -1.48
N GLU A 32 4.92 -3.54 -1.19
CA GLU A 32 4.07 -4.72 -1.32
C GLU A 32 4.21 -5.57 -0.05
N SER A 33 3.14 -6.25 0.35
CA SER A 33 3.19 -7.25 1.42
C SER A 33 3.54 -8.63 0.84
N GLY A 34 3.99 -9.56 1.68
CA GLY A 34 4.16 -10.96 1.29
C GLY A 34 2.85 -11.68 0.96
N SER A 35 1.69 -11.10 1.31
CA SER A 35 0.36 -11.62 1.01
C SER A 35 -0.24 -11.08 -0.29
N GLY A 36 0.47 -10.20 -1.02
CA GLY A 36 -0.02 -9.65 -2.30
C GLY A 36 -0.75 -8.30 -2.18
N ASP A 37 -0.67 -7.63 -1.02
CA ASP A 37 -1.24 -6.29 -0.86
C ASP A 37 -0.29 -5.24 -1.46
N SER A 38 -0.85 -4.24 -2.15
CA SER A 38 -0.10 -3.17 -2.77
C SER A 38 -0.35 -1.83 -2.08
N PHE A 39 0.71 -1.09 -1.81
CA PHE A 39 0.69 0.17 -1.07
C PHE A 39 1.11 1.32 -1.97
N TYR A 40 0.30 2.37 -2.00
CA TYR A 40 0.45 3.48 -2.92
C TYR A 40 0.49 4.83 -2.21
N TRP A 41 1.22 5.78 -2.78
CA TRP A 41 1.01 7.21 -2.54
C TRP A 41 -0.02 7.71 -3.53
N ARG A 42 -1.01 8.48 -3.07
CA ARG A 42 -1.91 9.21 -3.96
C ARG A 42 -1.42 10.62 -4.16
N THR A 43 -1.09 10.96 -5.41
CA THR A 43 -0.54 12.27 -5.80
C THR A 43 -1.60 13.38 -5.87
N SER A 44 -2.44 13.51 -4.83
CA SER A 44 -3.59 14.42 -4.80
C SER A 44 -3.24 15.87 -4.44
N SER A 45 -1.98 16.15 -4.08
CA SER A 45 -1.47 17.47 -3.67
C SER A 45 -0.19 17.79 -4.45
N PRO A 46 0.10 19.07 -4.74
CA PRO A 46 1.42 19.45 -5.26
C PRO A 46 2.54 19.27 -4.22
N ASP A 47 2.19 19.19 -2.94
CA ASP A 47 3.12 18.88 -1.85
C ASP A 47 3.17 17.36 -1.60
N PRO A 48 4.33 16.68 -1.85
CA PRO A 48 4.48 15.25 -1.63
C PRO A 48 4.30 14.81 -0.18
N ASP A 49 4.62 15.68 0.80
CA ASP A 49 4.46 15.36 2.22
C ASP A 49 2.97 15.24 2.62
N ALA A 50 2.07 15.75 1.78
CA ALA A 50 0.62 15.67 1.95
C ALA A 50 -0.03 14.49 1.19
N TRP A 51 0.75 13.60 0.57
CA TRP A 51 0.20 12.45 -0.17
C TRP A 51 -0.31 11.36 0.77
N PRO A 52 -1.61 11.03 0.76
CA PRO A 52 -2.15 9.98 1.61
C PRO A 52 -1.78 8.59 1.07
N VAL A 53 -1.79 7.61 1.97
CA VAL A 53 -1.65 6.20 1.61
C VAL A 53 -2.97 5.63 1.09
N VAL A 54 -2.89 4.88 0.00
CA VAL A 54 -3.96 4.00 -0.50
C VAL A 54 -3.42 2.58 -0.53
N VAL A 55 -4.22 1.62 -0.08
CA VAL A 55 -3.87 0.20 -0.08
C VAL A 55 -4.89 -0.55 -0.93
N ARG A 56 -4.41 -1.41 -1.81
CA ARG A 56 -5.22 -2.44 -2.45
C ARG A 56 -4.89 -3.77 -1.79
N GLY A 57 -5.88 -4.39 -1.16
CA GLY A 57 -5.72 -5.74 -0.62
C GLY A 57 -5.61 -6.77 -1.74
N ASP A 58 -5.00 -7.92 -1.45
CA ASP A 58 -4.98 -9.07 -2.39
C ASP A 58 -6.40 -9.51 -2.79
N ASN A 59 -7.37 -9.32 -1.90
CA ASN A 59 -8.79 -9.59 -2.16
C ASN A 59 -9.47 -8.58 -3.12
N GLY A 60 -8.76 -7.54 -3.57
CA GLY A 60 -9.27 -6.50 -4.47
C GLY A 60 -9.87 -5.28 -3.77
N ASP A 61 -10.00 -5.28 -2.44
CA ASP A 61 -10.57 -4.15 -1.70
C ASP A 61 -9.61 -2.96 -1.67
N TRP A 62 -10.17 -1.75 -1.77
CA TRP A 62 -9.41 -0.51 -1.66
C TRP A 62 -9.64 0.18 -0.32
N SER A 63 -8.55 0.63 0.31
CA SER A 63 -8.58 1.34 1.60
C SER A 63 -7.74 2.61 1.54
N LYS A 64 -8.30 3.74 1.99
CA LYS A 64 -7.59 5.01 2.06
C LYS A 64 -7.26 5.37 3.51
N PHE A 65 -6.02 5.79 3.73
CA PHE A 65 -5.54 6.28 5.02
C PHE A 65 -5.09 7.74 4.85
N PRO A 66 -5.71 8.71 5.56
CA PRO A 66 -5.44 10.13 5.39
C PRO A 66 -4.15 10.59 6.10
N VAL A 67 -3.08 9.79 5.95
CA VAL A 67 -1.77 9.97 6.58
C VAL A 67 -0.68 9.65 5.57
N GLY A 68 0.52 10.20 5.77
CA GLY A 68 1.69 9.88 4.95
C GLY A 68 2.26 8.50 5.25
N ALA A 69 3.17 8.00 4.40
CA ALA A 69 3.70 6.64 4.51
C ALA A 69 4.40 6.35 5.86
N ILE A 70 5.16 7.31 6.41
CA ILE A 70 5.85 7.11 7.69
C ILE A 70 4.87 7.01 8.86
N GLU A 71 3.84 7.87 8.88
CA GLU A 71 2.80 7.82 9.90
C GLU A 71 1.97 6.54 9.77
N PHE A 72 1.64 6.14 8.53
CA PHE A 72 0.99 4.86 8.24
C PHE A 72 1.79 3.68 8.80
N LEU A 73 3.06 3.54 8.43
CA LEU A 73 3.93 2.47 8.92
C LEU A 73 4.02 2.51 10.45
N THR A 74 4.25 3.69 11.04
CA THR A 74 4.31 3.84 12.49
C THR A 74 3.02 3.37 13.16
N GLY A 75 1.86 3.68 12.59
CA GLY A 75 0.55 3.24 13.08
C GLY A 75 0.38 1.73 12.99
N VAL A 76 0.83 1.09 11.90
CA VAL A 76 0.81 -0.37 11.73
C VAL A 76 1.73 -1.03 12.76
N TYR A 77 3.00 -0.60 12.87
CA TYR A 77 3.97 -1.17 13.82
C TYR A 77 3.56 -0.97 15.29
N ARG A 78 2.83 0.10 15.60
CA ARG A 78 2.27 0.35 16.94
C ARG A 78 0.91 -0.32 17.17
N ARG A 79 0.35 -0.98 16.15
CA ARG A 79 -0.99 -1.57 16.15
C ARG A 79 -2.10 -0.57 16.50
N THR A 80 -1.90 0.70 16.16
CA THR A 80 -2.91 1.77 16.28
C THR A 80 -3.66 2.01 14.97
N LEU A 81 -3.16 1.45 13.87
CA LEU A 81 -3.78 1.47 12.56
C LEU A 81 -3.90 0.03 12.06
N HIS A 82 -5.10 -0.35 11.61
CA HIS A 82 -5.38 -1.68 11.06
C HIS A 82 -5.60 -1.59 9.56
N VAL A 83 -4.91 -2.45 8.82
CA VAL A 83 -5.08 -2.61 7.37
C VAL A 83 -6.04 -3.78 7.13
N PRO A 84 -7.17 -3.59 6.43
CA PRO A 84 -8.03 -4.71 6.05
C PRO A 84 -7.24 -5.79 5.29
N GLY A 85 -7.52 -7.06 5.59
CA GLY A 85 -6.79 -8.20 5.02
C GLY A 85 -5.50 -8.59 5.76
N MET A 86 -4.87 -7.66 6.50
CA MET A 86 -3.66 -7.94 7.27
C MET A 86 -3.98 -8.65 8.61
N PRO A 87 -3.11 -9.56 9.10
CA PRO A 87 -3.25 -10.14 10.44
C PRO A 87 -3.35 -9.07 11.52
N ARG A 88 -4.30 -9.22 12.45
CA ARG A 88 -4.56 -8.22 13.51
C ARG A 88 -3.40 -8.07 14.49
N ASP A 89 -2.61 -9.12 14.64
CA ASP A 89 -1.45 -9.19 15.50
C ASP A 89 -0.17 -8.77 14.77
N PHE A 90 -0.21 -8.38 13.50
CA PHE A 90 0.95 -7.86 12.78
C PHE A 90 1.37 -6.47 13.31
N PRO A 91 2.70 -6.19 13.39
CA PRO A 91 3.77 -7.20 13.42
C PRO A 91 3.62 -8.02 14.70
N SER A 92 3.96 -9.32 14.69
CA SER A 92 3.81 -10.18 15.88
C SER A 92 4.61 -9.65 17.08
N ASP A 93 4.40 -10.20 18.28
CA ASP A 93 5.13 -9.76 19.49
C ASP A 93 6.64 -10.05 19.43
N SER A 94 7.09 -10.81 18.44
CA SER A 94 8.49 -11.11 18.16
C SER A 94 8.73 -11.07 16.65
N PRO A 95 8.75 -9.88 16.04
CA PRO A 95 8.90 -9.76 14.60
C PRO A 95 10.37 -9.96 14.21
N GLU A 96 10.60 -10.74 13.16
CA GLU A 96 11.92 -10.93 12.58
C GLU A 96 12.05 -10.12 11.30
N VAL A 97 13.18 -9.40 11.17
CA VAL A 97 13.55 -8.75 9.92
C VAL A 97 14.39 -9.72 9.13
N LEU A 98 13.79 -10.34 8.12
CA LEU A 98 14.49 -11.25 7.22
C LEU A 98 15.23 -10.45 6.15
N GLY A 99 16.54 -10.69 6.03
CA GLY A 99 17.33 -10.13 4.94
C GLY A 99 16.96 -10.76 3.59
N LEU A 100 17.32 -10.10 2.50
CA LEU A 100 17.09 -10.61 1.14
C LEU A 100 17.77 -11.98 0.90
N SER A 101 18.85 -12.27 1.63
CA SER A 101 19.57 -13.55 1.63
C SER A 101 18.94 -14.63 2.50
N ASP A 102 17.97 -14.28 3.35
CA ASP A 102 17.37 -15.17 4.34
C ASP A 102 15.98 -15.69 3.90
N ARG A 103 15.51 -15.26 2.72
CA ARG A 103 14.30 -15.81 2.11
C ARG A 103 14.65 -17.15 1.47
N ILE A 104 14.36 -18.24 2.18
CA ILE A 104 14.32 -19.57 1.58
C ILE A 104 13.04 -19.63 0.75
N ASP A 105 13.19 -19.88 -0.56
CA ASP A 105 12.09 -20.04 -1.53
C ASP A 105 10.97 -20.98 -1.04
#